data_AF-A0A819SUW6-F1
#
_entry.id   AF-A0A819SUW6-F1
#
_cell.length_a   1.000
_cell.length_b   1.000
_cell.length_c   1.000
_cell.angle_alpha   90.00
_cell.angle_beta   90.00
_cell.angle_gamma   90.00
#
_symmetry.space_group_name_H-M   'P 1'
#
loop_
_entity.id
_entity.type
_entity.pdbx_description
1 polymer ?
#
loop_
_entity_poly.entity_id
_entity_poly.type
_entity_poly.pdbx_seq_one_letter_code
_entity_poly.pdbx_strand_id
1 'polypeptide(L)'
;MDDSAREQVYGSRYQWIILGYQSLSTWWNEPTDCSIQEIIRVINGTLQTRVPRLSIDDNENQSEYITEYIKQFSRLEKDYFDGYVYDTIWSLAYLYQSHLLSNQSITGIFKNVIENIDFIDATLKHDLKRVLKNDPPRDRTNQTIQFEHIYLSVFISISICNGIGLFISCTFLAFNIHFRSHRYIRMSSPTLNNIILGCCMLAYINMILTLWPPPPFINVMDFISV
;
A
#
# COMPACT_ATOMS: atom_id res chain seq x y z
N MET A 1 23.04 0.59 1.66
CA MET A 1 22.87 0.21 0.24
C MET A 1 23.37 -1.21 0.00
N ASP A 2 24.57 -1.56 0.48
CA ASP A 2 25.09 -2.93 0.39
C ASP A 2 24.16 -3.97 1.06
N ASP A 3 23.77 -3.73 2.32
CA ASP A 3 22.79 -4.59 3.01
C ASP A 3 21.44 -4.65 2.27
N SER A 4 20.99 -3.52 1.72
CA SER A 4 19.76 -3.45 0.94
C SER A 4 19.83 -4.27 -0.36
N ALA A 5 21.02 -4.36 -0.97
CA ALA A 5 21.27 -5.24 -2.11
C ALA A 5 21.22 -6.71 -1.68
N ARG A 6 21.86 -7.03 -0.55
CA ARG A 6 21.90 -8.39 0.05
C ARG A 6 20.51 -8.90 0.43
N GLU A 7 19.68 -8.03 1.00
CA GLU A 7 18.30 -8.35 1.43
C GLU A 7 17.25 -8.18 0.31
N GLN A 8 17.67 -7.80 -0.90
CA GLN A 8 16.79 -7.57 -2.05
C GLN A 8 15.69 -6.52 -1.82
N VAL A 9 16.01 -5.48 -1.04
CA VAL A 9 15.11 -4.36 -0.72
C VAL A 9 15.23 -3.27 -1.79
N TYR A 10 14.80 -3.61 -3.00
CA TYR A 10 14.80 -2.71 -4.16
C TYR A 10 13.70 -3.06 -5.17
N GLY A 11 13.45 -2.17 -6.15
CA GLY A 11 12.45 -2.35 -7.19
C GLY A 11 11.14 -1.59 -6.95
N SER A 12 10.07 -1.96 -7.65
CA SER A 12 8.82 -1.18 -7.71
C SER A 12 8.02 -1.08 -6.41
N ARG A 13 8.39 -1.85 -5.38
CA ARG A 13 7.71 -1.86 -4.06
C ARG A 13 8.44 -1.03 -3.00
N TYR A 14 9.65 -0.57 -3.28
CA TYR A 14 10.50 0.11 -2.31
C TYR A 14 10.92 1.46 -2.86
N GLN A 15 10.83 2.50 -2.04
CA GLN A 15 11.29 3.83 -2.38
C GLN A 15 12.32 4.28 -1.34
N TRP A 16 13.56 4.47 -1.79
CA TRP A 16 14.63 4.99 -0.95
C TRP A 16 14.65 6.52 -1.02
N ILE A 17 14.77 7.15 0.15
CA ILE A 17 15.00 8.59 0.30
C ILE A 17 16.33 8.75 1.04
N ILE A 18 17.28 9.42 0.41
CA ILE A 18 18.62 9.63 0.96
C ILE A 18 18.98 11.12 0.97
N LEU A 19 19.87 11.50 1.88
CA LEU A 19 20.36 12.86 1.95
C LEU A 19 21.41 13.08 0.85
N GLY A 20 21.19 14.10 0.01
CA GLY A 20 22.06 14.49 -1.09
C GLY A 20 23.19 15.44 -0.69
N TYR A 21 23.81 15.23 0.47
CA TYR A 21 24.99 16.00 0.91
C TYR A 21 26.28 15.56 0.18
N GLN A 22 26.26 14.36 -0.41
CA GLN A 22 27.41 13.75 -1.07
C GLN A 22 27.72 14.46 -2.39
N SER A 23 28.82 15.23 -2.41
CA SER A 23 29.28 16.00 -3.58
C SER A 23 30.04 15.14 -4.63
N LEU A 24 30.10 13.83 -4.47
CA LEU A 24 30.86 12.94 -5.36
C LEU A 24 29.95 11.92 -6.02
N SER A 25 29.97 11.90 -7.34
CA SER A 25 29.33 10.92 -8.22
C SER A 25 29.91 9.50 -8.09
N THR A 26 30.59 9.19 -6.99
CA THR A 26 31.32 7.93 -6.77
C THR A 26 31.21 7.39 -5.35
N TRP A 27 30.38 7.96 -4.47
CA TRP A 27 30.25 7.47 -3.09
C TRP A 27 29.80 5.99 -3.00
N TRP A 28 29.12 5.50 -4.03
CA TRP A 28 28.68 4.11 -4.16
C TRP A 28 29.72 3.18 -4.78
N ASN A 29 30.87 3.71 -5.22
CA ASN A 29 31.94 2.98 -5.88
C ASN A 29 33.07 2.60 -4.92
N GLU A 30 32.75 2.46 -3.64
CA GLU A 30 33.66 1.92 -2.64
C GLU A 30 33.66 0.38 -2.68
N PRO A 31 34.79 -0.26 -2.33
CA PRO A 31 34.88 -1.71 -2.29
C PRO A 31 33.86 -2.28 -1.29
N THR A 32 33.00 -3.16 -1.79
CA THR A 32 31.88 -3.77 -1.07
C THR A 32 31.83 -5.28 -1.35
N ASP A 33 31.12 -6.03 -0.51
CA ASP A 33 30.99 -7.48 -0.66
C ASP A 33 30.01 -7.86 -1.79
N CYS A 34 29.12 -6.95 -2.21
CA CYS A 34 28.17 -7.16 -3.30
C CYS A 34 28.70 -6.68 -4.67
N SER A 35 28.06 -7.17 -5.74
CA SER A 35 28.37 -6.71 -7.10
C SER A 35 27.91 -5.28 -7.32
N ILE A 36 28.73 -4.47 -8.00
CA ILE A 36 28.39 -3.09 -8.39
C ILE A 36 27.06 -3.03 -9.17
N GLN A 37 26.74 -4.06 -9.96
CA GLN A 37 25.48 -4.12 -10.69
C GLN A 37 24.26 -4.20 -9.77
N GLU A 38 24.37 -4.89 -8.63
CA GLU A 38 23.30 -4.98 -7.64
C GLU A 38 23.14 -3.63 -6.91
N ILE A 39 24.26 -2.99 -6.55
CA ILE A 39 24.24 -1.66 -5.93
C ILE A 39 23.60 -0.63 -6.87
N ILE A 40 23.92 -0.66 -8.17
CA ILE A 40 23.29 0.21 -9.17
C ILE A 40 21.77 -0.01 -9.23
N ARG A 41 21.29 -1.26 -9.08
CA ARG A 41 19.84 -1.54 -9.04
C ARG A 41 19.15 -0.94 -7.81
N VAL A 42 19.82 -0.95 -6.65
CA VAL A 42 19.29 -0.33 -5.43
C VAL A 42 19.26 1.18 -5.55
N ILE A 43 20.32 1.77 -6.12
CA ILE A 43 20.46 3.22 -6.28
C ILE A 43 19.51 3.77 -7.36
N ASN A 44 19.21 2.98 -8.38
CA ASN A 44 18.33 3.40 -9.46
C ASN A 44 16.93 3.75 -8.92
N GLY A 45 16.54 5.02 -9.06
CA GLY A 45 15.28 5.53 -8.55
C GLY A 45 15.29 6.01 -7.10
N THR A 46 16.45 6.11 -6.42
CA THR A 46 16.54 6.77 -5.11
C THR A 46 16.18 8.26 -5.23
N LEU A 47 15.39 8.77 -4.30
CA LEU A 47 15.14 10.21 -4.15
C LEU A 47 16.23 10.81 -3.27
N GLN A 48 16.88 11.85 -3.76
CA GLN A 48 17.89 12.57 -3.00
C GLN A 48 17.36 13.94 -2.58
N THR A 49 17.43 14.25 -1.29
CA THR A 49 17.06 15.56 -0.77
C THR A 49 18.30 16.41 -0.58
N ARG A 50 18.34 17.58 -1.23
CA ARG A 50 19.47 18.51 -1.18
C ARG A 50 18.97 19.94 -1.12
N VAL A 51 19.62 20.79 -0.34
CA VAL A 51 19.32 22.22 -0.30
C VAL A 51 19.88 22.91 -1.57
N PRO A 52 19.10 23.64 -2.36
CA PRO A 52 19.65 24.28 -3.56
C PRO A 52 20.70 25.32 -3.17
N ARG A 53 21.95 25.18 -3.67
CA ARG A 53 23.03 26.15 -3.41
C ARG A 53 22.78 27.54 -4.00
N LEU A 54 21.97 27.63 -5.05
CA LEU A 54 21.69 28.84 -5.82
C LEU A 54 20.21 28.84 -6.22
N SER A 55 19.60 30.03 -6.32
CA SER A 55 18.28 30.21 -6.91
C SER A 55 18.28 29.80 -8.38
N ILE A 56 17.16 29.25 -8.85
CA ILE A 56 16.97 28.75 -10.22
C ILE A 56 16.33 29.84 -11.10
N ASP A 57 16.35 31.10 -10.67
CA ASP A 57 15.87 32.21 -11.51
C ASP A 57 16.97 32.58 -12.51
N ASP A 58 16.69 32.39 -13.79
CA ASP A 58 17.53 32.77 -14.94
C ASP A 58 17.60 34.30 -15.14
N ASN A 59 17.86 35.04 -14.05
CA ASN A 59 18.23 36.44 -14.17
C ASN A 59 19.71 36.49 -14.60
N GLU A 60 19.98 37.11 -15.76
CA GLU A 60 21.31 37.22 -16.39
C GLU A 60 22.43 37.56 -15.39
N ASN A 61 22.15 38.45 -14.43
CA ASN A 61 23.11 38.93 -13.43
C ASN A 61 23.57 37.86 -12.42
N GLN A 62 22.75 36.83 -12.12
CA GLN A 62 23.14 35.77 -11.17
C GLN A 62 24.17 34.82 -11.79
N SER A 63 24.03 34.53 -13.08
CA SER A 63 24.95 33.65 -13.83
C SER A 63 26.36 34.25 -13.95
N GLU A 64 26.46 35.57 -14.07
CA GLU A 64 27.72 36.30 -14.13
C GLU A 64 28.44 36.29 -12.77
N TYR A 65 27.71 36.55 -11.67
CA TYR A 65 28.24 36.44 -10.30
C TYR A 65 28.82 35.05 -10.01
N ILE A 66 28.09 33.99 -10.34
CA ILE A 66 28.56 32.61 -10.16
C ILE A 66 29.84 32.36 -10.96
N THR A 67 29.89 32.88 -12.19
CA THR A 67 31.05 32.71 -13.08
C THR A 67 32.29 33.44 -12.56
N GLU A 68 32.14 34.67 -12.07
CA GLU A 68 33.24 35.41 -11.44
C GLU A 68 33.70 34.76 -10.13
N TYR A 69 32.75 34.37 -9.28
CA TYR A 69 33.03 33.66 -8.03
C TYR A 69 33.82 32.37 -8.26
N ILE A 70 33.39 31.56 -9.23
CA ILE A 70 34.09 30.31 -9.60
C ILE A 70 35.49 30.59 -10.16
N LYS A 71 35.68 31.65 -10.96
CA LYS A 71 37.00 32.03 -11.48
C LYS A 71 37.95 32.39 -10.33
N GLN A 72 37.48 33.21 -9.39
CA GLN A 72 38.29 33.78 -8.31
C GLN A 72 38.66 32.75 -7.24
N PHE A 73 37.76 31.81 -6.93
CA PHE A 73 37.94 30.80 -5.88
C PHE A 73 38.21 29.39 -6.40
N SER A 74 38.54 29.24 -7.69
CA SER A 74 38.89 27.98 -8.35
C SER A 74 39.99 27.15 -7.66
N ARG A 75 40.79 27.77 -6.78
CA ARG A 75 41.91 27.14 -6.05
C ARG A 75 41.57 26.66 -4.64
N LEU A 76 40.43 27.05 -4.08
CA LEU A 76 39.98 26.54 -2.78
C LEU A 76 39.07 25.33 -2.98
N GLU A 77 39.06 24.42 -2.01
CA GLU A 77 38.02 23.41 -1.95
C GLU A 77 36.66 24.12 -1.92
N LYS A 78 35.82 23.81 -2.90
CA LYS A 78 34.50 24.43 -3.03
C LYS A 78 33.61 23.90 -1.91
N ASP A 79 33.30 24.75 -0.94
CA ASP A 79 32.33 24.38 0.09
C ASP A 79 30.92 24.50 -0.49
N TYR A 80 30.04 23.65 0.02
CA TYR A 80 28.64 23.68 -0.34
C TYR A 80 27.95 24.96 0.12
N PHE A 81 28.44 25.55 1.22
CA PHE A 81 27.74 26.61 1.93
C PHE A 81 28.12 28.03 1.53
N ASP A 82 29.02 28.19 0.56
CA ASP A 82 29.59 29.48 0.13
C ASP A 82 28.52 30.55 -0.18
N GLY A 83 27.47 30.18 -0.92
CA GLY A 83 26.36 31.10 -1.24
C GLY A 83 25.60 31.57 0.00
N TYR A 84 25.35 30.68 0.95
CA TYR A 84 24.67 31.05 2.19
C TYR A 84 25.52 31.95 3.07
N VAL A 85 26.84 31.74 3.10
CA VAL A 85 27.76 32.62 3.85
C VAL A 85 27.73 34.03 3.25
N TYR A 86 27.76 34.14 1.91
CA TYR A 86 27.63 35.42 1.22
C TYR A 86 26.31 36.13 1.58
N ASP A 87 25.19 35.43 1.48
CA ASP A 87 23.87 35.97 1.84
C ASP A 87 23.79 36.35 3.32
N THR A 88 24.45 35.60 4.20
CA THR A 88 24.50 35.89 5.64
C THR A 88 25.26 37.19 5.90
N ILE A 89 26.39 37.41 5.25
CA ILE A 89 27.19 38.64 5.39
C ILE A 89 26.39 39.84 4.86
N TRP A 90 25.76 39.71 3.70
CA TRP A 90 24.94 40.77 3.13
C TRP A 90 23.70 41.08 3.97
N SER A 91 23.02 40.05 4.46
CA SER A 91 21.89 40.20 5.37
C SER A 91 22.29 40.89 6.66
N LEU A 92 23.46 40.55 7.22
CA LEU A 92 23.99 41.18 8.42
C LEU A 92 24.33 42.66 8.18
N ALA A 93 24.96 42.98 7.05
CA ALA A 93 25.27 44.35 6.66
C ALA A 93 24.00 45.18 6.47
N TYR A 94 23.00 44.64 5.79
CA TYR A 94 21.71 45.29 5.60
C TYR A 94 20.96 45.47 6.92
N LEU A 95 20.98 44.46 7.80
CA LEU A 95 20.40 44.53 9.12
C LEU A 95 21.06 45.65 9.94
N TYR A 96 22.39 45.71 9.94
CA TYR A 96 23.14 46.76 10.63
C TYR A 96 22.76 48.16 10.11
N GLN A 97 22.75 48.33 8.79
CA GLN A 97 22.35 49.58 8.14
C GLN A 97 20.90 49.98 8.50
N SER A 98 19.98 49.03 8.45
CA SER A 98 18.56 49.26 8.72
C SER A 98 18.30 49.59 10.20
N HIS A 99 19.03 48.96 11.13
CA HIS A 99 18.93 49.28 12.55
C HIS A 99 19.41 50.70 12.83
N LEU A 100 20.55 51.10 12.25
CA LEU A 100 21.09 52.45 12.36
C LEU A 100 20.14 53.53 11.82
N LEU A 101 19.38 53.21 10.76
CA LEU A 101 18.47 54.16 10.11
C LEU A 101 17.06 54.19 10.71
N SER A 102 16.57 53.09 11.29
CA SER A 102 15.16 52.94 11.70
C SER A 102 14.93 52.89 13.21
N ASN A 103 15.98 52.69 14.02
CA ASN A 103 15.90 52.52 15.47
C ASN A 103 14.87 51.44 15.92
N GLN A 104 14.58 50.47 15.04
CA GLN A 104 13.66 49.36 15.31
C GLN A 104 14.39 48.14 15.88
N SER A 105 13.65 47.27 16.58
CA SER A 105 14.18 46.01 17.08
C SER A 105 14.42 45.01 15.95
N ILE A 106 15.56 44.32 16.01
CA ILE A 106 16.00 43.31 15.04
C ILE A 106 14.92 42.23 14.80
N THR A 107 14.15 41.89 15.83
CA THR A 107 13.07 40.89 15.78
C THR A 107 11.90 41.26 14.86
N GLY A 108 11.61 42.54 14.66
CA GLY A 108 10.52 42.99 13.78
C GLY A 108 10.84 42.86 12.30
N ILE A 109 12.12 43.05 11.94
CA ILE A 109 12.61 42.98 10.56
C ILE A 109 12.57 41.53 10.05
N PHE A 110 13.02 40.57 10.88
CA PHE A 110 13.03 39.15 10.52
C PHE A 110 11.62 38.56 10.30
N LYS A 111 10.61 39.06 11.02
CA LYS A 111 9.24 38.53 10.92
C LYS A 111 8.63 38.75 9.53
N ASN A 112 8.86 39.91 8.91
CA ASN A 112 8.34 40.25 7.58
C ASN A 112 9.01 39.44 6.45
N VAL A 113 10.23 38.94 6.66
CA VAL A 113 10.96 38.12 5.68
C VAL A 113 10.41 36.69 5.64
N ILE A 114 9.99 36.16 6.80
CA ILE A 114 9.54 34.77 6.95
C ILE A 114 8.17 34.54 6.28
N GLU A 115 7.29 35.56 6.23
CA GLU A 115 5.94 35.44 5.66
C GLU A 115 5.90 35.19 4.13
N ASN A 116 7.02 35.28 3.40
CA ASN A 116 7.11 34.99 1.96
C ASN A 116 7.48 33.54 1.60
N ILE A 117 7.70 32.66 2.58
CA ILE A 117 8.24 31.30 2.36
C ILE A 117 7.15 30.25 2.04
N ASP A 118 5.88 30.54 2.34
CA ASP A 118 4.76 29.60 2.19
C ASP A 118 4.39 29.23 0.74
N PHE A 119 4.96 29.91 -0.26
CA PHE A 119 4.65 29.71 -1.69
C PHE A 119 5.27 28.43 -2.30
N ILE A 120 6.20 27.75 -1.60
CA ILE A 120 7.04 26.69 -2.18
C ILE A 120 6.37 25.30 -2.18
N ASP A 121 5.37 25.06 -1.33
CA ASP A 121 4.79 23.71 -1.09
C ASP A 121 3.98 23.16 -2.28
N ALA A 122 3.26 24.02 -3.00
CA ALA A 122 2.37 23.60 -4.09
C ALA A 122 3.14 23.16 -5.36
N THR A 123 4.25 23.82 -5.68
CA THR A 123 5.08 23.53 -6.86
C THR A 123 5.82 22.19 -6.69
N LEU A 124 6.29 21.90 -5.48
CA LEU A 124 7.03 20.68 -5.15
C LEU A 124 6.20 19.41 -5.42
N LYS A 125 4.91 19.44 -5.09
CA LYS A 125 4.00 18.29 -5.25
C LYS A 125 3.76 17.92 -6.72
N HIS A 126 3.68 18.92 -7.60
CA HIS A 126 3.45 18.70 -9.03
C HIS A 126 4.69 18.08 -9.71
N ASP A 127 5.88 18.57 -9.37
CA ASP A 127 7.12 18.10 -9.98
C ASP A 127 7.53 16.71 -9.51
N LEU A 128 7.27 16.36 -8.24
CA LEU A 128 7.47 15.00 -7.74
C LEU A 128 6.64 13.96 -8.51
N LYS A 129 5.39 14.31 -8.88
CA LYS A 129 4.52 13.42 -9.67
C LYS A 129 5.05 13.23 -11.09
N ARG A 130 5.66 14.27 -11.68
CA ARG A 130 6.26 14.21 -13.03
C ARG A 130 7.51 13.33 -13.05
N VAL A 131 8.34 13.40 -12.01
CA VAL A 131 9.59 12.64 -11.90
C VAL A 131 9.34 11.16 -11.63
N LEU A 132 8.37 10.82 -10.78
CA LEU A 132 8.12 9.44 -10.40
C LEU A 132 7.51 8.60 -11.54
N LYS A 133 6.93 9.22 -12.60
CA LYS A 133 6.25 8.62 -13.78
C LYS A 133 5.10 7.64 -13.48
N ASN A 134 5.17 6.92 -12.37
CA ASN A 134 4.22 6.00 -11.79
C ASN A 134 3.81 6.55 -10.41
N ASP A 135 2.65 6.11 -9.93
CA ASP A 135 2.27 6.40 -8.55
C ASP A 135 3.29 5.78 -7.58
N PRO A 136 3.65 6.49 -6.49
CA PRO A 136 4.60 5.98 -5.50
C PRO A 136 4.12 4.64 -4.93
N PRO A 137 5.05 3.73 -4.54
CA PRO A 137 4.68 2.46 -3.95
C PRO A 137 3.83 2.68 -2.70
N ARG A 138 2.80 1.84 -2.55
CA ARG A 138 1.91 1.91 -1.40
C ARG A 138 2.62 1.35 -0.17
N ASP A 139 2.44 2.03 0.96
CA ASP A 139 2.98 1.63 2.27
C ASP A 139 2.47 0.25 2.73
N ARG A 140 1.24 -0.10 2.37
CA ARG A 140 0.61 -1.38 2.76
C ARG A 140 0.05 -2.14 1.57
N THR A 141 0.19 -3.46 1.63
CA THR A 141 -0.52 -4.39 0.74
C THR A 141 -2.02 -4.36 1.00
N ASN A 142 -2.81 -4.21 -0.05
CA ASN A 142 -4.26 -4.32 0.03
C ASN A 142 -4.65 -5.79 0.25
N GLN A 143 -5.32 -6.07 1.36
CA GLN A 143 -5.92 -7.37 1.59
C GLN A 143 -7.25 -7.43 0.85
N THR A 144 -7.30 -8.18 -0.25
CA THR A 144 -8.57 -8.54 -0.88
C THR A 144 -9.08 -9.80 -0.21
N ILE A 145 -10.21 -9.70 0.49
CA ILE A 145 -10.89 -10.84 1.07
C ILE A 145 -11.38 -11.69 -0.11
N GLN A 146 -10.67 -12.78 -0.41
CA GLN A 146 -11.11 -13.80 -1.36
C GLN A 146 -11.99 -14.76 -0.56
N PHE A 147 -13.29 -14.78 -0.82
CA PHE A 147 -14.16 -15.79 -0.25
C PHE A 147 -13.87 -17.11 -0.98
N GLU A 148 -13.51 -18.17 -0.24
CA GLU A 148 -13.43 -19.50 -0.84
C GLU A 148 -14.84 -19.93 -1.26
N HIS A 149 -15.09 -19.93 -2.56
CA HIS A 149 -16.40 -20.24 -3.13
C HIS A 149 -16.59 -21.77 -3.21
N ILE A 150 -17.70 -22.25 -2.66
CA ILE A 150 -18.17 -23.62 -2.92
C ILE A 150 -18.71 -23.66 -4.35
N TYR A 151 -18.25 -24.63 -5.15
CA TYR A 151 -18.74 -24.82 -6.51
C TYR A 151 -20.24 -25.15 -6.52
N LEU A 152 -20.98 -24.52 -7.44
CA LEU A 152 -22.42 -24.71 -7.60
C LEU A 152 -22.81 -26.18 -7.86
N SER A 153 -21.96 -26.92 -8.57
CA SER A 153 -22.16 -28.35 -8.84
C SER A 153 -22.22 -29.19 -7.56
N VAL A 154 -21.41 -28.86 -6.56
CA VAL A 154 -21.40 -29.56 -5.26
C VAL A 154 -22.66 -29.24 -4.46
N PHE A 155 -23.07 -27.97 -4.46
CA PHE A 155 -24.29 -27.52 -3.80
C PHE A 155 -25.55 -28.23 -4.32
N ILE A 156 -25.71 -28.30 -5.66
CA ILE A 156 -26.84 -28.97 -6.30
C ILE A 156 -26.82 -30.48 -5.98
N SER A 157 -25.64 -31.11 -6.05
CA SER A 157 -25.48 -32.54 -5.80
C SER A 157 -25.89 -32.93 -4.37
N ILE A 158 -25.47 -32.14 -3.38
CA ILE A 158 -25.82 -32.33 -1.97
C ILE A 158 -27.31 -32.09 -1.74
N SER A 159 -27.90 -31.08 -2.37
CA SER A 159 -29.33 -30.76 -2.26
C SER A 159 -30.21 -31.91 -2.76
N ILE A 160 -29.88 -32.48 -3.94
CA ILE A 160 -30.61 -33.60 -4.53
C ILE A 160 -30.51 -34.85 -3.64
N CYS A 161 -29.30 -35.15 -3.15
CA CYS A 161 -29.06 -36.31 -2.28
C CYS A 161 -29.90 -36.24 -0.99
N ASN A 162 -29.96 -35.07 -0.34
CA ASN A 162 -30.78 -34.85 0.86
C ASN A 162 -32.29 -34.99 0.58
N GLY A 163 -32.76 -34.48 -0.56
CA GLY A 163 -34.17 -34.63 -0.97
C GLY A 163 -34.55 -36.10 -1.16
N ILE A 164 -33.70 -36.89 -1.81
CA ILE A 164 -33.89 -38.33 -2.01
C ILE A 164 -33.91 -39.07 -0.65
N GLY A 165 -32.95 -38.76 0.24
CA GLY A 165 -32.86 -39.37 1.57
C GLY A 165 -34.09 -39.11 2.45
N LEU A 166 -34.65 -37.89 2.37
CA LEU A 166 -35.89 -37.54 3.07
C LEU A 166 -37.09 -38.32 2.53
N PHE A 167 -37.25 -38.41 1.20
CA PHE A 167 -38.33 -39.16 0.57
C PHE A 167 -38.29 -40.64 0.97
N ILE A 168 -37.10 -41.26 0.88
CA ILE A 168 -36.88 -42.66 1.26
C ILE A 168 -37.24 -42.86 2.74
N SER A 169 -36.79 -41.98 3.64
CA SER A 169 -37.10 -42.08 5.08
C SER A 169 -38.62 -41.99 5.34
N CYS A 170 -39.35 -41.14 4.62
CA CYS A 170 -40.80 -41.03 4.73
C CYS A 170 -41.52 -42.30 4.28
N THR A 171 -41.11 -42.88 3.15
CA THR A 171 -41.70 -44.13 2.66
C THR A 171 -41.49 -45.29 3.63
N PHE A 172 -40.28 -45.43 4.20
CA PHE A 172 -39.99 -46.46 5.19
C PHE A 172 -40.73 -46.25 6.50
N LEU A 173 -40.91 -45.00 6.94
CA LEU A 173 -41.69 -44.72 8.13
C LEU A 173 -43.17 -45.06 7.91
N ALA A 174 -43.75 -44.64 6.79
CA ALA A 174 -45.14 -44.97 6.44
C ALA A 174 -45.36 -46.48 6.34
N PHE A 175 -44.42 -47.21 5.72
CA PHE A 175 -44.44 -48.66 5.64
C PHE A 175 -44.36 -49.32 7.02
N ASN A 176 -43.44 -48.87 7.89
CA ASN A 176 -43.30 -49.38 9.25
C ASN A 176 -44.52 -49.10 10.14
N ILE A 177 -45.23 -47.99 9.90
CA ILE A 177 -46.50 -47.69 10.59
C ILE A 177 -47.63 -48.58 10.07
N HIS A 178 -47.75 -48.73 8.75
CA HIS A 178 -48.85 -49.48 8.12
C HIS A 178 -48.80 -50.97 8.45
N PHE A 179 -47.63 -51.60 8.32
CA PHE A 179 -47.46 -53.04 8.55
C PHE A 179 -47.03 -53.39 10.00
N ARG A 180 -47.24 -52.48 10.95
CA ARG A 180 -46.81 -52.63 12.36
C ARG A 180 -47.28 -53.92 13.04
N SER A 181 -48.38 -54.52 12.58
CA SER A 181 -48.96 -55.74 13.14
C SER A 181 -48.30 -57.05 12.66
N HIS A 182 -47.43 -57.03 11.64
CA HIS A 182 -46.82 -58.24 11.08
C HIS A 182 -45.67 -58.78 11.96
N ARG A 183 -45.67 -60.11 12.20
CA ARG A 183 -44.74 -60.81 13.10
C ARG A 183 -43.26 -60.59 12.76
N TYR A 184 -42.92 -60.49 11.47
CA TYR A 184 -41.54 -60.25 11.00
C TYR A 184 -41.03 -58.85 11.38
N ILE A 185 -41.87 -57.80 11.23
CA ILE A 185 -41.53 -56.41 11.56
C ILE A 185 -41.46 -56.20 13.08
N ARG A 186 -42.17 -57.04 13.85
CA ARG A 186 -42.16 -56.99 15.32
C ARG A 186 -40.86 -57.52 15.94
N MET A 187 -40.10 -58.36 15.23
CA MET A 187 -38.85 -58.97 15.75
C MET A 187 -37.67 -57.99 15.79
N SER A 188 -37.72 -56.89 15.03
CA SER A 188 -36.65 -55.89 14.94
C SER A 188 -36.88 -54.64 15.80
N SER A 189 -37.71 -54.71 16.85
CA SER A 189 -38.07 -53.59 17.75
C SER A 189 -38.64 -52.36 17.01
N PRO A 190 -39.94 -52.35 16.68
CA PRO A 190 -40.56 -51.34 15.81
C PRO A 190 -40.54 -49.91 16.38
N THR A 191 -40.50 -49.75 17.70
CA THR A 191 -40.40 -48.43 18.34
C THR A 191 -39.03 -47.79 18.15
N LEU A 192 -37.95 -48.57 18.24
CA LEU A 192 -36.59 -48.09 17.97
C LEU A 192 -36.41 -47.73 16.49
N ASN A 193 -36.88 -48.56 15.57
CA ASN A 193 -36.77 -48.28 14.13
C ASN A 193 -37.51 -46.98 13.73
N ASN A 194 -38.68 -46.72 14.31
CA ASN A 194 -39.42 -45.48 14.08
C ASN A 194 -38.70 -44.24 14.66
N ILE A 195 -38.05 -44.36 15.82
CA ILE A 195 -37.24 -43.27 16.40
C ILE A 195 -36.03 -42.98 15.50
N ILE A 196 -35.32 -44.02 15.04
CA ILE A 196 -34.17 -43.87 14.14
C ILE A 196 -34.58 -43.18 12.83
N LEU A 197 -35.69 -43.60 12.21
CA LEU A 197 -36.20 -42.95 11.00
C LEU A 197 -36.58 -41.49 11.25
N GLY A 198 -37.16 -41.18 12.42
CA GLY A 198 -37.42 -39.80 12.83
C GLY A 198 -36.13 -38.97 12.96
N CYS A 199 -35.06 -39.54 13.53
CA CYS A 199 -33.75 -38.88 13.61
C CYS A 199 -33.16 -38.61 12.22
N CYS A 200 -33.26 -39.57 11.29
CA CYS A 200 -32.81 -39.37 9.91
C CYS A 200 -33.56 -38.23 9.21
N MET A 201 -34.88 -38.13 9.41
CA MET A 201 -35.67 -37.01 8.86
C MET A 201 -35.22 -35.67 9.40
N LEU A 202 -35.03 -35.55 10.73
CA LEU A 202 -34.57 -34.31 11.36
C LEU A 202 -33.18 -33.89 10.86
N ALA A 203 -32.27 -34.85 10.64
CA ALA A 203 -30.95 -34.58 10.10
C ALA A 203 -31.01 -34.02 8.67
N TYR A 204 -31.83 -34.62 7.79
CA TYR A 204 -32.03 -34.12 6.42
C TYR A 204 -32.67 -32.73 6.40
N ILE A 205 -33.66 -32.48 7.26
CA ILE A 205 -34.32 -31.16 7.38
C ILE A 205 -33.32 -30.10 7.84
N ASN A 206 -32.49 -30.40 8.85
CA ASN A 206 -31.46 -29.47 9.34
C ASN A 206 -30.40 -29.16 8.27
N MET A 207 -30.03 -30.15 7.45
CA MET A 207 -29.06 -29.95 6.38
C MET A 207 -29.62 -29.04 5.28
N ILE A 208 -30.89 -29.21 4.89
CA ILE A 208 -31.58 -28.32 3.94
C ILE A 208 -31.67 -26.89 4.50
N LEU A 209 -31.99 -26.75 5.80
CA LEU A 209 -32.05 -25.44 6.46
C LEU A 209 -30.69 -24.74 6.50
N THR A 210 -29.62 -25.48 6.79
CA THR A 210 -28.26 -24.91 6.82
C THR A 210 -27.80 -24.48 5.43
N LEU A 211 -28.27 -25.17 4.39
CA LEU A 211 -27.94 -24.91 3.00
C LEU A 211 -28.75 -23.74 2.40
N TRP A 212 -29.80 -23.29 3.08
CA TRP A 212 -30.68 -22.17 2.70
C TRP A 212 -30.45 -20.99 3.66
N PRO A 213 -29.73 -19.92 3.30
CA PRO A 213 -29.83 -19.23 2.02
C PRO A 213 -28.73 -19.61 1.01
N PRO A 214 -29.04 -19.63 -0.29
CA PRO A 214 -28.02 -19.82 -1.32
C PRO A 214 -26.99 -18.69 -1.24
N PRO A 215 -25.71 -18.94 -1.60
CA PRO A 215 -24.70 -17.89 -1.63
C PRO A 215 -25.19 -16.67 -2.42
N PRO A 216 -24.84 -15.44 -1.99
CA PRO A 216 -25.43 -14.18 -2.47
C PRO A 216 -25.27 -13.90 -3.97
N PHE A 217 -24.58 -14.77 -4.70
CA PHE A 217 -24.39 -14.72 -6.15
C PHE A 217 -25.40 -15.58 -6.93
N ILE A 218 -26.31 -16.28 -6.25
CA ILE A 218 -27.36 -17.09 -6.87
C ILE A 218 -28.69 -16.31 -6.82
N ASN A 219 -29.00 -15.59 -7.89
CA ASN A 219 -30.35 -15.11 -8.13
C ASN A 219 -31.18 -16.28 -8.67
N VAL A 220 -32.09 -16.81 -7.84
CA VAL A 220 -33.03 -17.88 -8.25
C VAL A 220 -33.91 -17.44 -9.44
N MET A 221 -34.05 -16.13 -9.66
CA MET A 221 -34.78 -15.55 -10.80
C MET A 221 -34.06 -15.70 -12.16
N ASP A 222 -32.74 -15.91 -12.19
CA ASP A 222 -31.99 -16.12 -13.45
C ASP A 222 -32.21 -17.54 -14.02
N PHE A 223 -32.75 -18.46 -13.22
CA PHE A 223 -33.07 -19.83 -13.64
C PHE A 223 -34.53 -20.04 -14.05
N ILE A 224 -35.42 -19.08 -13.79
CA ILE A 224 -36.84 -19.14 -14.22
C ILE A 224 -37.03 -18.48 -15.60
N SER A 225 -36.01 -17.78 -16.12
CA SER A 225 -36.03 -17.06 -17.39
C SER A 225 -35.43 -17.82 -18.59
N VAL A 226 -35.15 -19.12 -18.47
CA VAL A 226 -34.76 -20.02 -19.56
C VAL A 226 -35.84 -21.07 -19.77
#